data_AF-A0AAW1IX47-F1
#
_entry.id   AF-A0AAW1IX47-F1
#
_cell.length_a   1.000
_cell.length_b   1.000
_cell.length_c   1.000
_cell.angle_alpha   90.00
_cell.angle_beta   90.00
_cell.angle_gamma   90.00
#
_symmetry.space_group_name_H-M   'P 1'
#
loop_
_entity.id
_entity.type
_entity.pdbx_description
1 polymer ?
#
loop_
_entity_poly.entity_id
_entity_poly.type
_entity_poly.pdbx_seq_one_letter_code
_entity_poly.pdbx_strand_id
1 'polypeptide(L)'
;MPPKSKLHKSTGKIKSLPKLQPEDNPPEIQLSPEAIQQFELELCWCIQQLQAGLKSGKLNPKQVQDHTKALNSLMSNSTSIVKKRQVMRLSFGDYRAKMAVENRKSNTAKLCDYPSGSPSKKSVFLRKAGIGASDDTFRFNFAAPTEENLSGDLSNVKIESDDVAQKIDGNFKFEPSSNSFRFNFSTDE
;
A
#
# COMPACT_ATOMS: atom_id res chain seq x y z
N MET A 1 32.82 -30.42 31.88
CA MET A 1 32.78 -29.58 30.66
C MET A 1 32.21 -30.43 29.52
N PRO A 2 31.19 -29.98 28.79
CA PRO A 2 30.66 -30.75 27.67
C PRO A 2 31.62 -30.70 26.46
N PRO A 3 31.71 -31.78 25.66
CA PRO A 3 32.62 -31.87 24.53
C PRO A 3 32.12 -31.02 23.34
N LYS A 4 33.06 -30.41 22.61
CA LYS A 4 32.77 -29.54 21.46
C LYS A 4 32.28 -30.37 20.27
N SER A 5 31.20 -29.91 19.63
CA SER A 5 30.66 -30.50 18.39
C SER A 5 31.60 -30.21 17.20
N LYS A 6 31.89 -31.25 16.41
CA LYS A 6 32.67 -31.14 15.17
C LYS A 6 31.73 -30.71 14.03
N LEU A 7 31.97 -29.53 13.46
CA LEU A 7 31.27 -29.03 12.28
C LEU A 7 31.85 -29.71 11.03
N HIS A 8 31.08 -30.58 10.37
CA HIS A 8 31.46 -31.14 9.08
C HIS A 8 31.33 -30.05 8.00
N LYS A 9 32.34 -29.91 7.13
CA LYS A 9 32.27 -29.04 5.96
C LYS A 9 31.57 -29.82 4.85
N SER A 10 30.26 -29.65 4.69
CA SER A 10 29.59 -30.07 3.45
C SER A 10 30.02 -29.13 2.33
N THR A 11 31.04 -29.51 1.57
CA THR A 11 31.26 -28.98 0.22
C THR A 11 30.18 -29.56 -0.70
N GLY A 12 28.95 -29.06 -0.56
CA GLY A 12 27.84 -29.42 -1.42
C GLY A 12 27.99 -28.70 -2.76
N LYS A 13 28.31 -29.44 -3.81
CA LYS A 13 28.18 -28.99 -5.20
C LYS A 13 26.73 -28.53 -5.41
N ILE A 14 26.54 -27.24 -5.66
CA ILE A 14 25.25 -26.68 -6.07
C ILE A 14 24.97 -27.24 -7.46
N LYS A 15 24.08 -28.24 -7.55
CA LYS A 15 23.54 -28.70 -8.84
C LYS A 15 22.84 -27.50 -9.48
N SER A 16 23.29 -27.16 -10.69
CA SER A 16 22.75 -26.11 -11.54
C SER A 16 21.23 -26.27 -11.67
N LEU A 17 20.51 -25.23 -11.26
CA LEU A 17 19.08 -25.08 -11.47
C LEU A 17 18.80 -25.11 -13.00
N PRO A 18 17.75 -25.81 -13.48
CA PRO A 18 17.39 -25.77 -14.89
C PRO A 18 17.09 -24.33 -15.32
N LYS A 19 17.81 -23.88 -16.35
CA LYS A 19 17.53 -22.64 -17.07
C LYS A 19 16.14 -22.76 -17.71
N LEU A 20 15.13 -22.21 -17.06
CA LEU A 20 13.83 -21.99 -17.68
C LEU A 20 14.01 -21.01 -18.85
N GLN A 21 13.45 -21.41 -19.99
CA GLN A 21 13.48 -20.67 -21.25
C GLN A 21 12.76 -19.32 -21.11
N PRO A 22 13.15 -18.30 -21.88
CA PRO A 22 12.42 -17.04 -21.94
C PRO A 22 11.14 -17.28 -22.75
N GLU A 23 10.05 -17.57 -22.08
CA GLU A 23 8.72 -17.40 -22.67
C GLU A 23 8.48 -15.89 -22.80
N ASP A 24 8.50 -15.42 -24.04
CA ASP A 24 8.04 -14.10 -24.47
C ASP A 24 6.54 -13.98 -24.19
N ASN A 25 6.20 -13.67 -22.94
CA ASN A 25 5.01 -12.92 -22.49
C ASN A 25 5.03 -12.96 -20.96
N PRO A 26 5.18 -11.81 -20.26
CA PRO A 26 5.06 -11.79 -18.82
C PRO A 26 3.68 -12.34 -18.46
N PRO A 27 3.56 -13.41 -17.64
CA PRO A 27 2.27 -13.78 -17.10
C PRO A 27 1.78 -12.57 -16.33
N GLU A 28 0.73 -11.92 -16.87
CA GLU A 28 0.05 -10.82 -16.23
C GLU A 28 -0.58 -11.41 -14.97
N ILE A 29 0.15 -11.30 -13.86
CA ILE A 29 -0.34 -11.69 -12.55
C ILE A 29 -1.60 -10.85 -12.37
N GLN A 30 -2.78 -11.48 -12.45
CA GLN A 30 -4.08 -10.84 -12.27
C GLN A 30 -4.16 -10.33 -10.83
N LEU A 31 -3.53 -9.19 -10.58
CA LEU A 31 -3.66 -8.44 -9.35
C LEU A 31 -4.97 -7.68 -9.43
N SER A 32 -5.75 -7.72 -8.34
CA SER A 32 -6.92 -6.86 -8.21
C SER A 32 -6.55 -5.40 -8.51
N PRO A 33 -7.44 -4.61 -9.14
CA PRO A 33 -7.17 -3.21 -9.46
C PRO A 33 -6.76 -2.39 -8.22
N GLU A 34 -7.31 -2.71 -7.04
CA GLU A 34 -6.94 -2.08 -5.77
C GLU A 34 -5.46 -2.34 -5.40
N ALA A 35 -4.99 -3.58 -5.53
CA ALA A 35 -3.61 -3.94 -5.25
C ALA A 35 -2.60 -3.27 -6.21
N ILE A 36 -3.01 -3.01 -7.45
CA ILE A 36 -2.20 -2.25 -8.43
C ILE A 36 -2.09 -0.80 -7.95
N GLN A 37 -3.21 -0.16 -7.62
CA GLN A 37 -3.23 1.21 -7.14
C GLN A 37 -2.40 1.39 -5.86
N GLN A 38 -2.54 0.48 -4.88
CA GLN A 38 -1.72 0.49 -3.68
C GLN A 38 -0.23 0.39 -4.01
N PHE A 39 0.14 -0.48 -4.95
CA PHE A 39 1.53 -0.60 -5.38
C PHE A 39 2.05 0.67 -6.06
N GLU A 40 1.25 1.34 -6.88
CA GLU A 40 1.65 2.60 -7.52
C GLU A 40 1.89 3.71 -6.48
N LEU A 41 1.06 3.79 -5.44
CA LEU A 41 1.27 4.71 -4.32
C LEU A 41 2.58 4.40 -3.58
N GLU A 42 2.82 3.13 -3.27
CA GLU A 42 4.07 2.67 -2.66
C GLU A 42 5.28 3.04 -3.53
N LEU A 43 5.19 2.79 -4.83
CA LEU A 43 6.24 3.07 -5.81
C LEU A 43 6.56 4.57 -5.88
N CYS A 44 5.52 5.40 -5.99
CA CYS A 44 5.64 6.85 -6.03
C CYS A 44 6.34 7.38 -4.77
N TRP A 45 5.91 6.90 -3.59
CA TRP A 45 6.53 7.27 -2.33
C TRP A 45 8.03 6.92 -2.29
N CYS A 46 8.39 5.70 -2.71
CA CYS A 46 9.80 5.30 -2.77
C CYS A 46 10.61 6.19 -3.73
N ILE A 47 10.07 6.53 -4.90
CA ILE A 47 10.72 7.43 -5.87
C ILE A 47 10.95 8.82 -5.26
N GLN A 48 9.92 9.38 -4.62
CA GLN A 48 10.03 10.69 -3.95
C GLN A 48 11.12 10.68 -2.87
N GLN A 49 11.18 9.61 -2.07
CA GLN A 49 12.17 9.49 -1.01
C GLN A 49 13.61 9.40 -1.54
N LEU A 50 13.83 8.68 -2.66
CA LEU A 50 15.12 8.63 -3.35
C LEU A 50 15.52 10.01 -3.88
N GLN A 51 14.59 10.71 -4.55
CA GLN A 51 14.83 12.06 -5.08
C GLN A 51 15.11 13.08 -3.98
N ALA A 52 14.37 13.03 -2.87
CA ALA A 52 14.59 13.92 -1.72
C ALA A 52 15.97 13.73 -1.11
N GLY A 53 16.44 12.48 -1.01
CA GLY A 53 17.79 12.16 -0.56
C GLY A 53 18.85 12.78 -1.48
N LEU A 54 18.72 12.59 -2.80
CA LEU A 54 19.64 13.16 -3.80
C LEU A 54 19.66 14.69 -3.76
N LYS A 55 18.49 15.33 -3.69
CA LYS A 55 18.34 16.79 -3.60
C LYS A 55 18.98 17.36 -2.33
N SER A 56 18.98 16.61 -1.23
CA SER A 56 19.56 17.08 0.03
C SER A 56 21.10 17.16 -0.01
N GLY A 57 21.78 16.48 -0.93
CA GLY A 57 23.24 16.53 -1.09
C GLY A 57 24.06 15.93 0.08
N LYS A 58 23.42 15.31 1.08
CA LYS A 58 24.07 14.77 2.30
C LYS A 58 24.52 13.31 2.17
N LEU A 59 24.38 12.73 0.98
CA LEU A 59 24.61 11.30 0.74
C LEU A 59 26.07 11.02 0.38
N ASN A 60 26.58 9.86 0.80
CA ASN A 60 27.89 9.35 0.37
C ASN A 60 27.88 9.11 -1.16
N PRO A 61 28.98 9.34 -1.91
CA PRO A 61 29.04 9.06 -3.34
C PRO A 61 28.59 7.65 -3.74
N LYS A 62 28.85 6.63 -2.90
CA LYS A 62 28.34 5.27 -3.14
C LYS A 62 26.80 5.22 -3.06
N GLN A 63 26.22 5.87 -2.05
CA GLN A 63 24.77 5.95 -1.88
C GLN A 63 24.12 6.75 -3.02
N VAL A 64 24.75 7.82 -3.50
CA VAL A 64 24.28 8.57 -4.66
C VAL A 64 24.16 7.67 -5.89
N GLN A 65 25.19 6.86 -6.17
CA GLN A 65 25.17 5.90 -7.28
C GLN A 65 24.07 4.84 -7.08
N ASP A 66 23.94 4.28 -5.88
CA ASP A 66 22.95 3.26 -5.58
C ASP A 66 21.51 3.81 -5.69
N HIS A 67 21.26 5.01 -5.17
CA HIS A 67 19.97 5.70 -5.30
C HIS A 67 19.63 6.04 -6.76
N THR A 68 20.62 6.44 -7.56
CA THR A 68 20.44 6.70 -9.00
C THR A 68 20.08 5.43 -9.76
N LYS A 69 20.76 4.31 -9.48
CA LYS A 69 20.45 2.99 -10.08
C LYS A 69 19.05 2.51 -9.68
N ALA A 70 18.68 2.68 -8.42
CA ALA A 70 17.36 2.35 -7.92
C ALA A 70 16.28 3.19 -8.65
N LEU A 71 16.48 4.50 -8.80
CA LEU A 71 15.56 5.38 -9.53
C LEU A 71 15.35 4.93 -10.98
N ASN A 72 16.43 4.66 -11.72
CA ASN A 72 16.35 4.21 -13.11
C ASN A 72 15.54 2.91 -13.24
N SER A 73 15.70 2.00 -12.27
CA SER A 73 14.97 0.72 -12.25
C SER A 73 13.48 0.90 -11.90
N LEU A 74 13.15 1.82 -10.98
CA LEU A 74 11.77 2.08 -10.55
C LEU A 74 10.96 2.87 -11.59
N MET A 75 11.61 3.81 -12.28
CA MET A 75 11.01 4.64 -13.33
C MET A 75 10.84 3.92 -14.67
N SER A 76 11.58 2.83 -14.89
CA SER A 76 11.47 2.06 -16.13
C SER A 76 10.11 1.34 -16.20
N ASN A 77 9.39 1.54 -17.31
CA ASN A 77 8.15 0.84 -17.61
C ASN A 77 8.36 -0.62 -18.01
N SER A 78 9.58 -0.99 -18.45
CA SER A 78 9.92 -2.37 -18.81
C SER A 78 10.24 -3.26 -17.60
N THR A 79 10.38 -2.67 -16.41
CA THR A 79 10.72 -3.41 -15.20
C THR A 79 9.45 -4.00 -14.59
N SER A 80 9.41 -5.34 -14.48
CA SER A 80 8.26 -6.04 -13.88
C SER A 80 7.99 -5.62 -12.44
N ILE A 81 6.74 -5.72 -12.00
CA ILE A 81 6.27 -5.34 -10.65
C ILE A 81 7.09 -6.02 -9.53
N VAL A 82 7.47 -7.28 -9.73
CA VAL A 82 8.26 -8.05 -8.75
C VAL A 82 9.66 -7.44 -8.58
N LYS A 83 10.31 -7.07 -9.69
CA LYS A 83 11.62 -6.41 -9.67
C LYS A 83 11.54 -5.04 -9.02
N LYS A 84 10.51 -4.25 -9.32
CA LYS A 84 10.29 -2.96 -8.66
C LYS A 84 10.15 -3.12 -7.14
N ARG A 85 9.34 -4.07 -6.66
CA ARG A 85 9.24 -4.39 -5.21
C ARG A 85 10.57 -4.81 -4.62
N GLN A 86 11.35 -5.62 -5.32
CA GLN A 86 12.67 -6.04 -4.84
C GLN A 86 13.60 -4.84 -4.66
N VAL A 87 13.67 -3.93 -5.64
CA VAL A 87 14.47 -2.71 -5.54
C VAL A 87 14.00 -1.82 -4.39
N MET A 88 12.69 -1.67 -4.21
CA MET A 88 12.11 -0.91 -3.10
C MET A 88 12.52 -1.50 -1.74
N ARG A 89 12.43 -2.83 -1.57
CA ARG A 89 12.86 -3.52 -0.35
C ARG A 89 14.36 -3.43 -0.10
N LEU A 90 15.18 -3.58 -1.13
CA LEU A 90 16.64 -3.43 -1.00
C LEU A 90 17.04 -2.01 -0.59
N SER A 91 16.34 -0.99 -1.11
CA SER A 91 16.66 0.41 -0.85
C SER A 91 16.16 0.90 0.50
N PHE A 92 14.94 0.51 0.89
CA PHE A 92 14.26 1.06 2.06
C PHE A 92 13.92 0.05 3.15
N GLY A 93 14.07 -1.25 2.90
CA GLY A 93 13.55 -2.30 3.77
C GLY A 93 12.03 -2.32 3.73
N ASP A 94 11.42 -2.26 4.91
CA ASP A 94 9.97 -2.12 5.03
C ASP A 94 9.53 -0.67 4.80
N TYR A 95 9.30 -0.35 3.53
CA TYR A 95 8.85 0.98 3.11
C TYR A 95 7.41 1.29 3.53
N ARG A 96 6.56 0.28 3.77
CA ARG A 96 5.16 0.49 4.20
C ARG A 96 5.10 1.06 5.61
N ALA A 97 5.92 0.52 6.50
CA ALA A 97 6.07 1.05 7.86
C ALA A 97 6.57 2.51 7.82
N LYS A 98 7.54 2.83 6.96
CA LYS A 98 8.06 4.20 6.81
C LYS A 98 7.00 5.18 6.32
N MET A 99 6.19 4.77 5.32
CA MET A 99 5.09 5.56 4.80
C MET A 99 4.03 5.84 5.87
N ALA A 100 3.66 4.83 6.67
CA ALA A 100 2.71 5.00 7.77
C ALA A 100 3.22 5.97 8.84
N VAL A 101 4.52 5.91 9.17
CA VAL A 101 5.14 6.84 10.11
C VAL A 101 5.09 8.27 9.56
N GLU A 102 5.42 8.49 8.29
CA GLU A 102 5.31 9.81 7.65
C GLU A 102 3.87 10.34 7.61
N ASN A 103 2.89 9.51 7.26
CA ASN A 103 1.49 9.90 7.27
C ASN A 103 1.00 10.33 8.67
N ARG A 104 1.49 9.68 9.73
CA ARG A 104 1.20 10.10 11.11
C ARG A 104 1.79 11.48 11.41
N LYS A 105 3.06 11.70 11.04
CA LYS A 105 3.76 12.99 11.22
C LYS A 105 3.11 14.14 10.45
N SER A 106 2.66 13.90 9.23
CA SER A 106 1.97 14.93 8.43
C SER A 106 0.57 15.22 8.96
N ASN A 107 -0.16 14.21 9.44
CA ASN A 107 -1.49 14.40 10.05
C ASN A 107 -1.42 15.19 11.37
N THR A 108 -0.40 14.96 12.21
CA THR A 108 -0.23 15.77 13.43
C THR A 108 0.08 17.24 13.13
N ALA A 109 0.76 17.53 12.02
CA ALA A 109 1.05 18.91 11.60
C ALA A 109 -0.16 19.63 10.97
N LYS A 110 -1.19 18.90 10.53
CA LYS A 110 -2.46 19.49 10.05
C LYS A 110 -3.46 19.74 11.17
N LEU A 111 -3.24 19.15 12.34
CA LEU A 111 -3.92 19.48 13.59
C LEU A 111 -3.10 20.48 14.42
N CYS A 112 -2.24 21.27 13.77
CA CYS A 112 -1.74 22.50 14.39
C CYS A 112 -2.96 23.39 14.63
N ASP A 113 -3.42 23.43 15.88
CA ASP A 113 -4.27 24.47 16.39
C ASP A 113 -3.71 25.81 15.89
N TYR A 114 -4.41 26.43 14.95
CA TYR A 114 -4.11 27.79 14.53
C TYR A 114 -4.13 28.62 15.81
N PRO A 115 -3.04 29.30 16.22
CA PRO A 115 -3.12 30.17 17.38
C PRO A 115 -4.24 31.15 17.06
N SER A 116 -5.26 31.22 17.91
CA SER A 116 -6.40 32.13 17.76
C SER A 116 -5.85 33.55 17.65
N GLY A 117 -5.56 33.96 16.42
CA GLY A 117 -5.07 35.29 16.12
C GLY A 117 -6.20 36.23 16.45
N SER A 118 -5.90 37.30 17.19
CA SER A 118 -6.87 38.36 17.44
C SER A 118 -7.47 38.80 16.10
N PRO A 119 -8.80 38.81 15.93
CA PRO A 119 -9.40 39.13 14.65
C PRO A 119 -8.94 40.51 14.18
N SER A 120 -8.48 40.59 12.94
CA SER A 120 -8.13 41.88 12.33
C SER A 120 -9.37 42.77 12.29
N LYS A 121 -9.23 44.04 12.68
CA LYS A 121 -10.33 45.02 12.65
C LYS A 121 -10.91 45.25 11.25
N LYS A 122 -10.23 44.77 10.19
CA LYS A 122 -10.68 44.86 8.79
C LYS A 122 -11.37 43.59 8.28
N SER A 123 -11.36 42.50 9.03
CA SER A 123 -12.07 41.27 8.64
C SER A 123 -13.44 41.23 9.31
N VAL A 124 -14.50 41.17 8.50
CA VAL A 124 -15.87 40.94 8.97
C VAL A 124 -16.16 39.45 8.80
N PHE A 125 -16.41 38.74 9.90
CA PHE A 125 -16.90 37.37 9.83
C PHE A 125 -18.41 37.40 9.61
N LEU A 126 -18.85 36.93 8.46
CA LEU A 126 -20.27 36.74 8.19
C LEU A 126 -20.74 35.49 8.93
N ARG A 127 -21.70 35.66 9.85
CA ARG A 127 -22.38 34.53 10.49
C ARG A 127 -23.16 33.76 9.42
N LYS A 128 -22.98 32.44 9.35
CA LYS A 128 -23.79 31.58 8.48
C LYS A 128 -25.27 31.83 8.80
N ALA A 129 -26.04 32.23 7.80
CA ALA A 129 -27.47 32.44 7.96
C ALA A 129 -28.11 31.12 8.40
N GLY A 130 -28.85 31.15 9.50
CA GLY A 130 -29.70 30.03 9.87
C GLY A 130 -30.80 29.94 8.84
N ILE A 131 -30.84 28.84 8.08
CA ILE A 131 -31.99 28.51 7.24
C ILE A 131 -33.11 28.17 8.22
N GLY A 132 -33.85 29.18 8.65
CA GLY A 132 -35.15 28.99 9.28
C GLY A 132 -36.06 28.29 8.27
N ALA A 133 -36.87 27.36 8.74
CA ALA A 133 -37.74 26.52 7.93
C ALA A 133 -38.80 27.33 7.15
N SER A 134 -38.39 27.90 6.02
CA SER A 134 -39.26 28.34 4.94
C SER A 134 -38.81 27.61 3.68
N ASP A 135 -39.77 27.02 2.95
CA ASP A 135 -39.63 26.02 1.88
C ASP A 135 -38.80 26.41 0.63
N ASP A 136 -37.91 27.40 0.70
CA ASP A 136 -36.92 27.66 -0.33
C ASP A 136 -35.71 26.73 -0.12
N THR A 137 -35.90 25.50 -0.58
CA THR A 137 -34.91 24.44 -0.61
C THR A 137 -33.64 24.94 -1.30
N PHE A 138 -32.58 25.20 -0.54
CA PHE A 138 -31.25 25.45 -1.07
C PHE A 138 -30.81 24.22 -1.89
N ARG A 139 -30.99 24.29 -3.21
CA ARG A 139 -30.49 23.28 -4.14
C ARG A 139 -29.15 23.74 -4.68
N PHE A 140 -28.10 22.97 -4.40
CA PHE A 140 -26.88 23.06 -5.21
C PHE A 140 -27.28 22.73 -6.65
N ASN A 141 -27.11 23.69 -7.57
CA ASN A 141 -27.43 23.53 -8.98
C ASN A 141 -26.39 22.62 -9.68
N PHE A 142 -26.21 21.39 -9.19
CA PHE A 142 -25.58 20.35 -9.97
C PHE A 142 -26.65 19.81 -10.91
N ALA A 143 -26.41 19.89 -12.22
CA ALA A 143 -27.24 19.23 -13.20
C ALA A 143 -27.26 17.73 -12.86
N ALA A 144 -28.40 17.25 -12.37
CA ALA A 144 -28.63 15.82 -12.27
C ALA A 144 -28.59 15.27 -13.70
N PRO A 145 -27.82 14.20 -13.99
CA PRO A 145 -27.87 13.59 -15.30
C PRO A 145 -29.30 13.12 -15.56
N THR A 146 -29.89 13.65 -16.63
CA THR A 146 -31.24 13.32 -17.06
C THR A 146 -31.28 11.84 -17.45
N GLU A 147 -32.17 11.10 -16.80
CA GLU A 147 -32.50 9.67 -16.99
C GLU A 147 -33.15 9.39 -18.36
N GLU A 148 -32.53 9.79 -19.47
CA GLU A 148 -32.99 9.46 -20.83
C GLU A 148 -31.89 8.93 -21.75
N ASN A 149 -30.66 8.75 -21.25
CA ASN A 149 -29.65 7.97 -21.94
C ASN A 149 -28.79 7.24 -20.92
N LEU A 150 -29.07 5.95 -20.72
CA LEU A 150 -28.10 4.85 -20.74
C LEU A 150 -28.84 3.56 -20.34
N SER A 151 -29.08 2.69 -21.32
CA SER A 151 -29.34 1.28 -21.07
C SER A 151 -28.08 0.68 -20.41
N GLY A 152 -28.19 0.32 -19.14
CA GLY A 152 -27.11 -0.31 -18.39
C GLY A 152 -27.62 -0.78 -17.05
N ASP A 153 -28.25 -1.95 -17.06
CA ASP A 153 -28.75 -2.69 -15.91
C ASP A 153 -27.70 -2.77 -14.77
N LEU A 154 -27.95 -2.05 -13.68
CA LEU A 154 -27.29 -2.23 -12.39
C LEU A 154 -28.33 -2.35 -11.28
N SER A 155 -29.38 -3.14 -11.52
CA SER A 155 -30.48 -3.36 -10.58
C SER A 155 -30.15 -4.29 -9.41
N ASN A 156 -28.87 -4.54 -9.07
CA ASN A 156 -28.53 -5.40 -7.94
C ASN A 156 -27.37 -4.92 -7.06
N VAL A 157 -27.23 -3.61 -6.85
CA VAL A 157 -26.38 -3.07 -5.77
C VAL A 157 -27.24 -2.78 -4.53
N LYS A 158 -27.46 -3.83 -3.75
CA LYS A 158 -27.89 -3.72 -2.37
C LYS A 158 -26.70 -3.17 -1.58
N ILE A 159 -26.74 -1.89 -1.22
CA ILE A 159 -25.76 -1.30 -0.30
C ILE A 159 -26.06 -1.87 1.09
N GLU A 160 -25.44 -2.99 1.42
CA GLU A 160 -25.37 -3.45 2.81
C GLU A 160 -24.34 -2.56 3.52
N SER A 161 -24.83 -1.82 4.52
CA SER A 161 -23.97 -1.13 5.46
C SER A 161 -23.22 -2.17 6.28
N ASP A 162 -21.94 -2.37 6.02
CA ASP A 162 -21.05 -3.18 6.86
C ASP A 162 -20.71 -2.42 8.16
N ASP A 163 -21.73 -2.18 8.98
CA ASP A 163 -21.62 -2.00 10.42
C ASP A 163 -22.18 -3.25 11.11
N VAL A 164 -21.58 -4.41 10.79
CA VAL A 164 -21.80 -5.64 11.57
C VAL A 164 -20.63 -5.80 12.53
N ALA A 165 -20.76 -5.16 13.69
CA ALA A 165 -20.12 -5.67 14.89
C ALA A 165 -20.69 -7.07 15.15
N GLN A 166 -20.03 -8.11 14.63
CA GLN A 166 -20.35 -9.50 14.94
C GLN A 166 -20.03 -9.74 16.41
N LYS A 167 -21.04 -9.55 17.25
CA LYS A 167 -21.08 -10.13 18.58
C LYS A 167 -21.18 -11.64 18.39
N ILE A 168 -20.03 -12.30 18.36
CA ILE A 168 -19.91 -13.76 18.39
C ILE A 168 -20.32 -14.24 19.78
N ASP A 169 -21.63 -14.27 20.05
CA ASP A 169 -22.25 -15.01 21.15
C ASP A 169 -22.36 -16.50 20.79
N GLY A 170 -21.31 -17.04 20.14
CA GLY A 170 -21.16 -18.44 19.81
C GLY A 170 -20.04 -19.02 20.65
N ASN A 171 -20.36 -19.99 21.50
CA ASN A 171 -19.42 -20.73 22.33
C ASN A 171 -18.32 -21.38 21.45
N PHE A 172 -17.20 -20.66 21.26
CA PHE A 172 -16.10 -21.09 20.41
C PHE A 172 -15.38 -22.25 21.09
N LYS A 173 -15.62 -23.48 20.62
CA LYS A 173 -14.95 -24.68 21.12
C LYS A 173 -13.75 -24.96 20.23
N PHE A 174 -12.56 -25.03 20.84
CA PHE A 174 -11.35 -25.45 20.15
C PHE A 174 -11.48 -26.93 19.76
N GLU A 175 -11.58 -27.22 18.46
CA GLU A 175 -11.43 -28.59 17.96
C GLU A 175 -9.95 -28.87 17.66
N PRO A 176 -9.37 -29.94 18.24
CA PRO A 176 -8.03 -30.37 17.89
C PRO A 176 -7.96 -30.71 16.40
N SER A 177 -6.92 -30.19 15.72
CA SER A 177 -6.66 -30.52 14.32
C SER A 177 -6.57 -32.03 14.13
N SER A 178 -7.29 -32.56 13.14
CA SER A 178 -7.34 -34.00 12.84
C SER A 178 -6.06 -34.54 12.18
N ASN A 179 -4.97 -33.74 12.14
CA ASN A 179 -3.70 -34.06 11.45
C ASN A 179 -3.91 -34.56 10.00
N SER A 180 -5.05 -34.25 9.39
CA SER A 180 -5.35 -34.62 7.99
C SER A 180 -4.50 -33.83 7.00
N PHE A 181 -4.01 -32.66 7.43
CA PHE A 181 -3.04 -31.89 6.68
C PHE A 181 -1.65 -32.54 6.81
N ARG A 182 -1.30 -33.37 5.82
CA ARG A 182 0.05 -33.89 5.65
C ARG A 182 0.68 -33.19 4.44
N PHE A 183 1.86 -32.62 4.64
CA PHE A 183 2.67 -32.21 3.50
C PHE A 183 3.06 -33.47 2.72
N ASN A 184 2.79 -33.47 1.42
CA ASN A 184 3.07 -34.58 0.52
C ASN A 184 4.57 -34.66 0.21
N PHE A 185 5.40 -34.85 1.25
CA PHE A 185 6.81 -35.17 1.10
C PHE A 185 6.91 -36.68 0.97
N SER A 186 7.04 -37.16 -0.26
CA SER A 186 7.53 -38.50 -0.51
C SER A 186 8.92 -38.60 0.10
N THR A 187 9.04 -39.33 1.22
CA THR A 187 10.33 -39.85 1.65
C THR A 187 10.60 -41.07 0.79
N ASP A 188 11.38 -40.88 -0.27
CA ASP A 188 12.01 -42.01 -0.94
C ASP A 188 12.98 -42.64 0.07
N GLU A 189 12.68 -43.87 0.50
CA GLU A 189 13.59 -44.73 1.29
C GLU A 189 14.48 -45.56 0.36
#